data_AF-A0A969DNJ8-F1
#
_entry.id   AF-A0A969DNJ8-F1
#
_cell.length_a   1.000
_cell.length_b   1.000
_cell.length_c   1.000
_cell.angle_alpha   90.00
_cell.angle_beta   90.00
_cell.angle_gamma   90.00
#
_symmetry.space_group_name_H-M   'P 1'
#
loop_
_entity.id
_entity.type
_entity.pdbx_description
1 polymer ?
#
loop_
_entity_poly.entity_id
_entity_poly.type
_entity_poly.pdbx_seq_one_letter_code
_entity_poly.pdbx_strand_id
1 'polypeptide(L)'
;PKFWILVTKLSQFLIGYANGLNHNVIAQCRRTIIIKILGTQIDDLILHLEFQTQPNQTMPFRMLDYRIRLHRRYPHHEVEQLVLEQTLIQNIFTKELMQDSVIYQDILAEGREKGERRLILKLLTRRFDTLSPDMASQINALSLEQLERLGEALLDFVSIDDLEQWLQKPQLQ
;
A
#
# COMPACT_ATOMS: atom_id res chain seq x y z
N PRO A 1 -1.49 22.85 15.50
CA PRO A 1 -1.20 22.08 16.74
C PRO A 1 -0.90 20.59 16.48
N LYS A 2 -1.83 19.81 15.90
CA LYS A 2 -1.65 18.36 15.69
C LYS A 2 -0.55 17.98 14.68
N PHE A 3 -0.36 18.80 13.63
CA PHE A 3 0.72 18.62 12.64
C PHE A 3 2.12 18.69 13.27
N TRP A 4 2.37 19.68 14.13
CA TRP A 4 3.66 19.79 14.82
C TRP A 4 3.89 18.66 15.82
N ILE A 5 2.85 18.19 16.52
CA ILE A 5 2.95 17.00 17.39
C ILE A 5 3.34 15.77 16.59
N LEU A 6 2.71 15.57 15.42
CA LEU A 6 3.01 14.46 14.53
C LEU A 6 4.44 14.55 13.96
N VAL A 7 4.85 15.73 13.48
CA VAL A 7 6.20 15.96 12.95
C VAL A 7 7.25 15.76 14.05
N THR A 8 7.01 16.25 15.27
CA THR A 8 7.93 16.07 16.41
C THR A 8 8.00 14.61 16.84
N LYS A 9 6.88 13.88 16.91
CA LYS A 9 6.89 12.46 17.31
C LYS A 9 7.41 11.54 16.21
N LEU A 10 7.15 11.84 14.93
CA LEU A 10 7.76 11.13 13.80
C LEU A 10 9.24 11.46 13.66
N SER A 11 9.66 12.70 13.86
CA SER A 11 11.08 13.04 13.86
C SER A 11 11.79 12.37 15.02
N GLN A 12 11.22 12.33 16.22
CA GLN A 12 11.75 11.55 17.34
C GLN A 12 11.80 10.04 17.04
N PHE A 13 10.79 9.49 16.35
CA PHE A 13 10.80 8.09 15.91
C PHE A 13 11.89 7.81 14.87
N LEU A 14 12.06 8.68 13.87
CA LEU A 14 13.08 8.54 12.81
C LEU A 14 14.50 8.80 13.33
N ILE A 15 14.68 9.83 14.18
CA ILE A 15 15.93 10.09 14.92
C ILE A 15 16.23 8.89 15.82
N GLY A 16 15.19 8.34 16.47
CA GLY A 16 15.28 7.13 17.24
C GLY A 16 15.77 5.93 16.43
N TYR A 17 15.13 5.65 15.31
CA TYR A 17 15.49 4.59 14.38
C TYR A 17 16.95 4.73 13.91
N ALA A 18 17.37 5.95 13.56
CA ALA A 18 18.75 6.26 13.17
C ALA A 18 19.75 6.13 14.34
N ASN A 19 19.30 6.32 15.58
CA ASN A 19 20.10 6.24 16.80
C ASN A 19 19.95 4.89 17.56
N GLY A 20 19.32 3.88 16.95
CA GLY A 20 19.19 2.55 17.57
C GLY A 20 18.10 2.43 18.65
N LEU A 21 17.10 3.31 18.68
CA LEU A 21 15.88 3.06 19.46
C LEU A 21 15.16 1.83 18.89
N ASN A 22 15.04 0.82 19.74
CA ASN A 22 14.27 -0.37 19.42
C ASN A 22 12.78 0.01 19.34
N HIS A 23 12.14 -0.31 18.22
CA HIS A 23 10.71 -0.19 18.06
C HIS A 23 10.16 -1.55 17.66
N ASN A 24 8.98 -1.88 18.17
CA ASN A 24 8.29 -3.11 17.83
C ASN A 24 6.91 -2.78 17.30
N VAL A 25 6.62 -3.20 16.07
CA VAL A 25 5.25 -3.21 15.55
C VAL A 25 4.51 -4.31 16.31
N ILE A 26 3.65 -3.91 17.25
CA ILE A 26 2.90 -4.85 18.10
C ILE A 26 1.71 -5.42 17.33
N ALA A 27 1.08 -4.59 16.50
CA ALA A 27 -0.08 -4.99 15.72
C ALA A 27 -0.19 -4.16 14.44
N GLN A 28 -0.54 -4.84 13.35
CA GLN A 28 -0.81 -4.23 12.06
C GLN A 28 -2.00 -4.95 11.41
N CYS A 29 -3.07 -4.21 11.11
CA CYS A 29 -4.27 -4.76 10.47
C CYS A 29 -4.92 -3.68 9.61
N ARG A 30 -5.20 -3.96 8.33
CA ARG A 30 -5.85 -3.12 7.28
C ARG A 30 -5.63 -1.60 7.30
N ARG A 31 -5.99 -0.89 8.38
CA ARG A 31 -5.90 0.58 8.55
C ARG A 31 -5.31 1.01 9.90
N THR A 32 -4.87 0.09 10.73
CA THR A 32 -4.38 0.36 12.08
C THR A 32 -2.97 -0.17 12.23
N ILE A 33 -2.07 0.65 12.78
CA ILE A 33 -0.72 0.25 13.19
C ILE A 33 -0.52 0.66 14.64
N ILE A 34 -0.05 -0.26 15.47
CA ILE A 34 0.35 -0.02 16.85
C ILE A 34 1.85 -0.28 16.97
N ILE A 35 2.59 0.75 17.34
CA ILE A 35 4.04 0.70 17.50
C ILE A 35 4.36 0.97 18.97
N LYS A 36 5.14 0.08 19.59
CA LYS A 36 5.81 0.39 20.84
C LYS A 36 7.19 0.94 20.54
N ILE A 37 7.46 2.14 21.03
CA ILE A 37 8.76 2.79 20.95
C ILE A 37 9.44 2.61 22.31
N LEU A 38 10.59 1.93 22.34
CA LEU A 38 11.36 1.71 23.57
C LEU A 38 12.35 2.87 23.73
N GLY A 39 12.13 3.70 24.76
CA GLY A 39 13.06 4.74 25.16
C GLY A 39 14.09 4.21 26.17
N THR A 40 15.30 4.77 26.18
CA THR A 40 16.36 4.29 27.07
C THR A 40 16.24 4.78 28.51
N GLN A 41 15.42 5.80 28.85
CA GLN A 41 15.32 6.24 30.25
C GLN A 41 13.96 6.73 30.77
N ILE A 42 13.04 7.35 30.02
CA ILE A 42 11.77 7.85 30.58
C ILE A 42 10.68 7.80 29.48
N ASP A 43 9.52 7.20 29.82
CA ASP A 43 8.27 7.05 29.06
C ASP A 43 8.27 6.08 27.84
N ASP A 44 7.94 4.81 28.10
CA ASP A 44 7.55 3.85 27.07
C ASP A 44 6.29 4.38 26.33
N LEU A 45 6.41 4.66 25.03
CA LEU A 45 5.33 5.24 24.21
C LEU A 45 4.68 4.18 23.33
N ILE A 46 3.34 4.14 23.35
CA ILE A 46 2.50 3.42 22.38
C ILE A 46 1.94 4.42 21.39
N LEU A 47 2.37 4.32 20.14
CA LEU A 47 1.83 5.09 19.02
C LEU A 47 0.79 4.26 18.28
N HIS A 48 -0.46 4.72 18.29
CA HIS A 48 -1.58 4.12 17.57
C HIS A 48 -1.96 5.01 16.38
N LEU A 49 -1.67 4.52 15.18
CA LEU A 49 -1.94 5.18 13.91
C LEU A 49 -3.14 4.54 13.22
N GLU A 50 -4.14 5.34 12.87
CA GLU A 50 -5.33 4.90 12.13
C GLU A 50 -5.43 5.65 10.79
N PHE A 51 -5.32 4.94 9.68
CA PHE A 51 -5.36 5.48 8.33
C PHE A 51 -6.80 5.57 7.81
N GLN A 52 -7.22 6.76 7.39
CA GLN A 52 -8.56 6.99 6.82
C GLN A 52 -8.48 7.58 5.41
N THR A 53 -9.09 6.88 4.46
CA THR A 53 -9.32 7.38 3.10
C THR A 53 -10.54 8.28 3.02
N GLN A 54 -11.54 8.06 3.87
CA GLN A 54 -12.73 8.89 4.02
C GLN A 54 -13.09 8.99 5.51
N PRO A 55 -13.60 10.15 5.97
CA PRO A 55 -14.03 10.31 7.35
C PRO A 55 -15.13 9.30 7.70
N ASN A 56 -14.97 8.61 8.84
CA ASN A 56 -16.00 7.71 9.36
C ASN A 56 -16.55 8.26 10.70
N GLN A 57 -17.88 8.42 10.76
CA GLN A 57 -18.57 9.02 11.92
C GLN A 57 -18.45 8.19 13.20
N THR A 58 -18.23 6.87 13.11
CA THR A 58 -18.04 6.01 14.29
C THR A 58 -16.61 6.05 14.82
N MET A 59 -15.69 6.74 14.13
CA MET A 59 -14.27 6.73 14.46
C MET A 59 -13.94 7.29 15.84
N PRO A 60 -14.55 8.39 16.32
CA PRO A 60 -14.30 8.87 17.67
C PRO A 60 -14.52 7.81 18.75
N PHE A 61 -15.62 7.04 18.66
CA PHE A 61 -15.93 5.97 19.61
C PHE A 61 -14.97 4.79 19.49
N ARG A 62 -14.62 4.37 18.27
CA ARG A 62 -13.60 3.32 18.06
C ARG A 62 -12.25 3.72 18.64
N MET A 63 -11.85 4.98 18.49
CA MET A 63 -10.59 5.50 19.05
C MET A 63 -10.61 5.46 20.57
N LEU A 64 -11.74 5.82 21.21
CA LEU A 64 -11.90 5.67 22.66
C LEU A 64 -11.79 4.20 23.10
N ASP A 65 -12.43 3.28 22.39
CA ASP A 65 -12.32 1.85 22.68
C ASP A 65 -10.88 1.34 22.55
N TYR A 66 -10.15 1.76 21.51
CA TYR A 66 -8.73 1.44 21.36
C TYR A 66 -7.91 2.01 22.52
N ARG A 67 -8.20 3.24 22.95
CA ARG A 67 -7.49 3.87 24.06
C ARG A 67 -7.64 3.07 25.35
N ILE A 68 -8.87 2.64 25.66
CA ILE A 68 -9.15 1.80 26.84
C ILE A 68 -8.42 0.46 26.73
N ARG A 69 -8.47 -0.22 25.57
CA ARG A 69 -7.77 -1.50 25.36
C ARG A 69 -6.26 -1.36 25.51
N LEU A 70 -5.66 -0.31 24.95
CA LEU A 70 -4.23 -0.06 25.02
C LEU A 70 -3.78 0.28 26.43
N HIS A 71 -4.52 1.13 27.18
CA HIS A 71 -4.21 1.40 28.58
C HIS A 71 -4.30 0.14 29.46
N ARG A 72 -5.27 -0.75 29.22
CA ARG A 72 -5.36 -2.01 29.95
C ARG A 72 -4.20 -2.96 29.63
N ARG A 73 -3.74 -2.98 28.38
CA ARG A 73 -2.65 -3.85 27.94
C ARG A 73 -1.27 -3.31 28.31
N TYR A 74 -1.11 -1.99 28.32
CA TYR A 74 0.14 -1.26 28.54
C TYR A 74 -0.07 -0.16 29.60
N PRO A 75 -0.28 -0.53 30.89
CA PRO A 75 -0.71 0.39 31.93
C PRO A 75 0.32 1.46 32.30
N HIS A 76 1.60 1.20 32.05
CA HIS A 76 2.70 2.12 32.34
C HIS A 76 3.20 2.87 31.11
N HIS A 77 2.49 2.79 29.98
CA HIS A 77 2.91 3.42 28.73
C HIS A 77 2.01 4.61 28.41
N GLU A 78 2.61 5.68 27.88
CA GLU A 78 1.84 6.76 27.29
C GLU A 78 1.20 6.25 26.00
N VAL A 79 -0.10 6.53 25.78
CA VAL A 79 -0.80 6.13 24.56
C VAL A 79 -1.13 7.37 23.76
N GLU A 80 -0.57 7.44 22.57
CA GLU A 80 -0.83 8.51 21.61
C GLU A 80 -1.59 8.00 20.40
N GLN A 81 -2.62 8.75 20.06
CA GLN A 81 -3.59 8.33 19.06
C GLN A 81 -3.67 9.36 17.96
N LEU A 82 -3.44 8.89 16.74
CA LEU A 82 -3.50 9.73 15.56
C LEU A 82 -4.35 9.09 14.47
N VAL A 83 -5.29 9.89 13.98
CA VAL A 83 -6.00 9.60 12.74
C VAL A 83 -5.26 10.31 11.61
N LEU A 84 -4.77 9.52 10.67
CA LEU A 84 -4.10 9.96 9.46
C LEU A 84 -5.12 9.99 8.32
N GLU A 85 -5.64 11.17 8.03
CA GLU A 85 -6.53 11.40 6.87
C GLU A 85 -5.72 11.48 5.58
N GLN A 86 -6.35 11.15 4.45
CA GLN A 86 -5.70 11.17 3.14
C GLN A 86 -4.96 12.49 2.85
N THR A 87 -5.58 13.63 3.13
CA THR A 87 -4.98 14.96 2.89
C THR A 87 -3.75 15.18 3.76
N LEU A 88 -3.79 14.76 5.02
CA LEU A 88 -2.65 14.85 5.93
C LEU A 88 -1.49 13.95 5.46
N ILE A 89 -1.81 12.73 5.03
CA ILE A 89 -0.80 11.80 4.48
C ILE A 89 -0.15 12.39 3.24
N GLN A 90 -0.95 12.91 2.30
CA GLN A 90 -0.44 13.51 1.06
C GLN A 90 0.44 14.75 1.31
N ASN A 91 0.16 15.52 2.36
CA ASN A 91 0.95 16.69 2.72
C ASN A 91 2.28 16.35 3.41
N ILE A 92 2.34 15.23 4.13
CA ILE A 92 3.56 14.81 4.85
C ILE A 92 4.44 13.91 3.98
N PHE A 93 3.82 12.97 3.29
CA PHE A 93 4.47 12.00 2.43
C PHE A 93 4.27 12.41 0.98
N THR A 94 4.93 13.50 0.59
CA THR A 94 4.89 13.97 -0.79
C THR A 94 5.56 12.95 -1.70
N LYS A 95 5.23 13.01 -2.99
CA LYS A 95 5.81 12.10 -3.99
C LYS A 95 7.34 12.21 -4.02
N GLU A 96 7.87 13.42 -3.91
CA GLU A 96 9.31 13.69 -3.93
C GLU A 96 10.04 13.05 -2.75
N LEU A 97 9.40 12.99 -1.57
CA LEU A 97 9.98 12.32 -0.40
C LEU A 97 9.93 10.79 -0.55
N MET A 98 8.86 10.27 -1.12
CA MET A 98 8.58 8.83 -1.16
C MET A 98 9.13 8.13 -2.39
N GLN A 99 9.48 8.85 -3.46
CA GLN A 99 9.86 8.24 -4.74
C GLN A 99 11.07 7.30 -4.62
N ASP A 100 11.98 7.53 -3.69
CA ASP A 100 13.14 6.66 -3.49
C ASP A 100 12.85 5.48 -2.53
N SER A 101 11.64 5.42 -1.96
CA SER A 101 11.21 4.32 -1.10
C SER A 101 10.91 3.06 -1.93
N VAL A 102 11.51 1.94 -1.53
CA VAL A 102 11.23 0.61 -2.12
C VAL A 102 9.73 0.32 -2.11
N ILE A 103 9.04 0.61 -0.99
CA ILE A 103 7.59 0.38 -0.86
C ILE A 103 6.80 1.20 -1.88
N TYR A 104 7.20 2.45 -2.12
CA TYR A 104 6.53 3.31 -3.10
C TYR A 104 6.70 2.77 -4.53
N GLN A 105 7.91 2.32 -4.87
CA GLN A 105 8.20 1.73 -6.17
C GLN A 105 7.43 0.42 -6.40
N ASP A 106 7.35 -0.44 -5.39
CA ASP A 106 6.60 -1.70 -5.47
C ASP A 106 5.09 -1.45 -5.69
N ILE A 107 4.50 -0.54 -4.91
CA ILE A 107 3.08 -0.16 -5.07
C ILE A 107 2.82 0.45 -6.45
N LEU A 108 3.76 1.27 -6.95
CA LEU A 108 3.66 1.87 -8.28
C LEU A 108 3.72 0.81 -9.38
N ALA A 109 4.63 -0.16 -9.27
CA ALA A 109 4.76 -1.27 -10.20
C ALA A 109 3.49 -2.14 -10.23
N GLU A 110 2.96 -2.52 -9.06
CA GLU A 110 1.70 -3.25 -8.96
C GLU A 110 0.53 -2.47 -9.59
N GLY A 111 0.52 -1.14 -9.39
CA GLY A 111 -0.46 -0.24 -9.99
C GLY A 111 -0.40 -0.20 -11.51
N ARG A 112 0.80 -0.18 -12.10
CA ARG A 112 1.02 -0.25 -13.55
C ARG A 112 0.55 -1.60 -14.10
N GLU A 113 0.98 -2.69 -13.49
CA GLU A 113 0.63 -4.05 -13.91
C GLU A 113 -0.89 -4.28 -13.93
N LYS A 114 -1.59 -3.89 -12.84
CA LYS A 114 -3.07 -3.95 -12.80
C LYS A 114 -3.71 -3.05 -13.86
N GLY A 115 -3.14 -1.87 -14.10
CA GLY A 115 -3.62 -0.91 -15.08
C GLY A 115 -3.53 -1.44 -16.51
N GLU A 116 -2.35 -1.93 -16.88
CA GLU A 116 -2.04 -2.48 -18.20
C GLU A 116 -2.82 -3.76 -18.49
N ARG A 117 -2.83 -4.71 -17.55
CA ARG A 117 -3.63 -5.93 -17.67
C ARG A 117 -5.10 -5.62 -17.91
N ARG A 118 -5.66 -4.70 -17.13
CA ARG A 118 -7.05 -4.26 -17.29
C ARG A 118 -7.27 -3.62 -18.66
N LEU A 119 -6.33 -2.83 -19.16
CA LEU A 119 -6.43 -2.21 -20.48
C LEU A 119 -6.38 -3.26 -21.59
N ILE A 120 -5.41 -4.17 -21.55
CA ILE A 120 -5.23 -5.26 -22.52
C ILE A 120 -6.47 -6.15 -22.55
N LEU A 121 -6.96 -6.61 -21.40
CA LEU A 121 -8.19 -7.40 -21.34
C LEU A 121 -9.38 -6.66 -21.94
N LYS A 122 -9.52 -5.35 -21.67
CA LYS A 122 -10.58 -4.52 -22.27
C LYS A 122 -10.43 -4.43 -23.79
N LEU A 123 -9.23 -4.21 -24.31
CA LEU A 123 -8.96 -4.09 -25.75
C LEU A 123 -9.22 -5.41 -26.47
N LEU A 124 -8.71 -6.52 -25.94
CA LEU A 124 -8.92 -7.86 -26.49
C LEU A 124 -10.40 -8.26 -26.46
N THR A 125 -11.09 -8.03 -25.35
CA THR A 125 -12.54 -8.27 -25.24
C THR A 125 -13.31 -7.41 -26.25
N ARG A 126 -12.89 -6.15 -26.46
CA ARG A 126 -13.54 -5.27 -27.44
C ARG A 126 -13.26 -5.67 -28.90
N ARG A 127 -12.09 -6.25 -29.17
CA ARG A 127 -11.65 -6.62 -30.52
C ARG A 127 -12.16 -7.99 -30.97
N PHE A 128 -12.21 -8.96 -30.07
CA PHE A 128 -12.55 -10.36 -30.37
C PHE A 128 -13.84 -10.85 -29.68
N ASP A 129 -14.64 -9.92 -29.16
CA ASP A 129 -15.89 -10.12 -28.40
C ASP A 129 -15.75 -10.91 -27.09
N THR A 130 -15.42 -12.21 -27.16
CA THR A 130 -15.35 -13.08 -25.97
C THR A 130 -14.03 -13.83 -25.92
N LEU A 131 -13.22 -13.49 -24.91
CA LEU A 131 -12.04 -14.26 -24.55
C LEU A 131 -12.45 -15.54 -23.82
N SER A 132 -11.79 -16.65 -24.13
CA SER A 132 -11.96 -17.88 -23.36
C SER A 132 -11.48 -17.67 -21.91
N PRO A 133 -12.07 -18.35 -20.91
CA PRO A 133 -11.61 -18.26 -19.53
C PRO A 133 -10.14 -18.65 -19.35
N ASP A 134 -9.65 -19.55 -20.21
CA ASP A 134 -8.25 -19.97 -20.22
C ASP A 134 -7.33 -18.83 -20.68
N MET A 135 -7.62 -18.20 -21.82
CA MET A 135 -6.87 -17.02 -22.31
C MET A 135 -6.86 -15.90 -21.27
N ALA A 136 -8.01 -15.60 -20.67
CA ALA A 136 -8.09 -14.59 -19.62
C ALA A 136 -7.23 -14.94 -18.40
N SER A 137 -7.18 -16.22 -18.01
CA SER A 137 -6.35 -16.70 -16.90
C SER A 137 -4.86 -16.60 -17.22
N GLN A 138 -4.46 -16.97 -18.45
CA GLN A 138 -3.08 -16.82 -18.91
C GLN A 138 -2.64 -15.35 -18.92
N ILE A 139 -3.48 -14.44 -19.43
CA ILE A 139 -3.22 -12.99 -19.42
C ILE A 139 -3.12 -12.45 -17.98
N ASN A 140 -3.93 -12.98 -17.06
CA ASN A 140 -3.86 -12.60 -15.65
C ASN A 140 -2.56 -13.03 -14.98
N ALA A 141 -1.89 -14.06 -15.50
CA ALA A 141 -0.62 -14.57 -14.99
C ALA A 141 0.63 -13.88 -15.59
N LEU A 142 0.48 -13.05 -16.63
CA LEU A 142 1.59 -12.35 -17.28
C LEU A 142 2.23 -11.32 -16.36
N SER A 143 3.56 -11.19 -16.42
CA SER A 143 4.32 -10.11 -15.79
C SER A 143 4.07 -8.76 -16.49
N LEU A 144 4.47 -7.66 -15.85
CA LEU A 144 4.39 -6.32 -16.45
C LEU A 144 5.05 -6.26 -17.84
N GLU A 145 6.29 -6.74 -17.97
CA GLU A 145 7.01 -6.75 -19.25
C GLU A 145 6.30 -7.58 -20.32
N GLN A 146 5.74 -8.73 -19.93
CA GLN A 146 4.97 -9.58 -20.85
C GLN A 146 3.67 -8.90 -21.28
N LEU A 147 3.03 -8.13 -20.40
CA LEU A 147 1.86 -7.33 -20.73
C LEU A 147 2.22 -6.20 -21.71
N GLU A 148 3.32 -5.47 -21.50
CA GLU A 148 3.80 -4.45 -22.44
C GLU A 148 4.03 -5.05 -23.84
N ARG A 149 4.72 -6.21 -23.91
CA ARG A 149 4.95 -6.95 -25.16
C ARG A 149 3.67 -7.44 -25.82
N LEU A 150 2.69 -7.89 -25.03
CA LEU A 150 1.37 -8.25 -25.53
C LEU A 150 0.64 -7.01 -26.05
N GLY A 151 0.76 -5.87 -25.38
CA GLY A 151 0.16 -4.61 -25.81
C GLY A 151 0.65 -4.14 -27.17
N GLU A 152 1.95 -4.28 -27.45
CA GLU A 152 2.53 -4.01 -28.77
C GLU A 152 2.04 -5.02 -29.81
N ALA A 153 2.20 -6.33 -29.53
CA ALA A 153 1.80 -7.39 -30.46
C ALA A 153 0.30 -7.37 -30.78
N LEU A 154 -0.53 -6.93 -29.83
CA LEU A 154 -1.98 -6.80 -29.99
C LEU A 154 -2.35 -5.92 -31.18
N LEU A 155 -1.53 -4.93 -31.54
CA LEU A 155 -1.77 -4.05 -32.68
C LEU A 155 -1.67 -4.79 -34.02
N ASP A 156 -0.79 -5.79 -34.11
CA ASP A 156 -0.52 -6.56 -35.32
C ASP A 156 -1.44 -7.77 -35.51
N PHE A 157 -2.19 -8.17 -34.47
CA PHE A 157 -3.12 -9.31 -34.56
C PHE A 157 -4.19 -9.05 -35.62
N VAL A 158 -4.53 -10.06 -36.42
CA VAL A 158 -5.61 -10.02 -37.41
C VAL A 158 -6.81 -10.82 -36.91
N SER A 159 -6.56 -11.87 -36.12
CA SER A 159 -7.54 -12.82 -35.61
C SER A 159 -7.27 -13.22 -34.16
N ILE A 160 -8.20 -13.94 -33.55
CA ILE A 160 -8.02 -14.47 -32.19
C ILE A 160 -6.96 -15.60 -32.14
N ASP A 161 -6.71 -16.28 -33.26
CA ASP A 161 -5.69 -17.33 -33.37
C ASP A 161 -4.29 -16.75 -33.16
N ASP A 162 -4.05 -15.49 -33.55
CA ASP A 162 -2.78 -14.80 -33.31
C ASP A 162 -2.50 -14.62 -31.81
N LEU A 163 -3.54 -14.32 -31.03
CA LEU A 163 -3.47 -14.24 -29.57
C LEU A 163 -3.20 -15.61 -28.96
N GLU A 164 -3.89 -16.65 -29.43
CA GLU A 164 -3.69 -18.02 -28.94
C GLU A 164 -2.24 -18.48 -29.17
N GLN A 165 -1.72 -18.26 -30.37
CA GLN A 165 -0.33 -18.59 -30.71
C GLN A 165 0.67 -17.76 -29.91
N TRP A 166 0.37 -16.50 -29.63
CA TRP A 166 1.24 -15.65 -28.82
C TRP A 166 1.32 -16.17 -27.38
N LEU A 167 0.19 -16.53 -26.78
CA LEU A 167 0.10 -17.03 -25.41
C LEU A 167 0.81 -18.39 -25.23
N GLN A 168 0.84 -19.22 -26.27
CA GLN A 168 1.56 -20.51 -26.25
C GLN A 168 3.09 -20.39 -26.32
N LYS A 169 3.64 -19.25 -26.78
CA LYS A 169 5.10 -19.07 -26.87
C LYS A 169 5.70 -18.93 -25.47
N PRO A 170 6.89 -19.48 -25.21
CA PRO A 170 7.62 -19.23 -23.97
C PRO A 170 7.91 -17.73 -23.86
N GLN A 171 7.26 -17.09 -22.90
CA GLN A 171 7.46 -15.68 -22.61
C GLN A 171 8.74 -15.59 -21.77
N LEU A 172 9.90 -15.48 -22.44
CA LEU A 172 11.21 -15.38 -21.80
C LEU A 172 11.21 -14.32 -20.69
N GLN A 173 11.80 -14.69 -19.54
CA GLN A 173 12.10 -13.83 -18.39
C GLN A 173 13.22 -12.83 -18.70
#